data_AF-A0A660QHY2-F1
#
_entry.id   AF-A0A660QHY2-F1
#
_cell.length_a   1.000
_cell.length_b   1.000
_cell.length_c   1.000
_cell.angle_alpha   90.00
_cell.angle_beta   90.00
_cell.angle_gamma   90.00
#
_symmetry.space_group_name_H-M   'P 1'
#
loop_
_entity.id
_entity.type
_entity.pdbx_description
1 polymer ?
#
loop_
_entity_poly.entity_id
_entity_poly.type
_entity_poly.pdbx_seq_one_letter_code
_entity_poly.pdbx_strand_id
1 'polypeptide(L)' 'MCLERRKEGKRIAVVWRSIKDIDFEKDKEVIEAKLKKFEPDEIYINGEALVKGFRHIEPLFKSLMFEGW' A
#
# COMPACT_ATOMS: atom_id res chain seq x y z
N MET A 1 1.84 -8.67 3.14
CA MET A 1 1.48 -9.11 1.78
C MET A 1 1.55 -7.90 0.86
N CYS A 2 2.32 -7.96 -0.23
CA CYS A 2 2.24 -6.96 -1.30
C CYS A 2 1.46 -7.56 -2.45
N LEU A 3 0.37 -6.93 -2.85
CA LEU A 3 -0.39 -7.31 -4.03
C LEU A 3 -0.05 -6.36 -5.18
N GLU A 4 0.19 -6.95 -6.33
CA GLU A 4 0.60 -6.28 -7.56
C GLU A 4 -0.51 -6.50 -8.60
N ARG A 5 -1.17 -5.44 -9.06
CA ARG A 5 -2.27 -5.52 -10.04
C ARG A 5 -2.09 -4.51 -11.16
N ARG A 6 -2.56 -4.85 -12.36
CA ARG A 6 -2.84 -3.88 -13.43
C ARG A 6 -4.35 -3.58 -13.50
N LYS A 7 -4.76 -2.31 -13.38
CA LYS A 7 -6.15 -1.84 -13.57
C LYS A 7 -6.13 -0.65 -14.51
N GLU A 8 -6.90 -0.69 -15.60
CA GLU A 8 -7.05 0.47 -16.52
C GLU A 8 -5.69 1.03 -17.00
N GLY A 9 -4.72 0.14 -17.25
CA GLY A 9 -3.36 0.50 -17.64
C GLY A 9 -2.39 0.80 -16.48
N LYS A 10 -2.90 1.17 -15.30
CA LYS A 10 -2.08 1.50 -14.12
C LYS A 10 -1.62 0.26 -13.34
N ARG A 11 -0.36 0.26 -12.91
CA ARG A 11 0.24 -0.68 -11.96
C ARG A 11 -0.04 -0.19 -10.54
N ILE A 12 -0.76 -0.98 -9.76
CA ILE A 12 -1.14 -0.64 -8.38
C ILE A 12 -0.45 -1.63 -7.45
N ALA A 13 0.28 -1.09 -6.48
CA ALA A 13 0.83 -1.85 -5.36
C ALA A 13 -0.01 -1.61 -4.10
N VAL A 14 -0.44 -2.69 -3.46
CA VAL A 14 -1.08 -2.64 -2.15
C VAL A 14 -0.20 -3.35 -1.14
N VAL A 15 0.26 -2.62 -0.12
CA VAL A 15 1.01 -3.16 1.00
C VAL A 15 0.06 -3.33 2.18
N TRP A 16 -0.18 -4.59 2.53
CA TRP A 16 -0.93 -4.95 3.73
C TRP A 16 -0.03 -5.65 4.74
N ARG A 17 0.18 -5.06 5.92
CA ARG A 17 1.10 -5.58 6.95
C ARG A 17 0.55 -5.37 8.36
N SER A 18 1.18 -6.04 9.33
CA SER A 18 0.94 -5.76 10.75
C SER A 18 1.40 -4.33 11.07
N ILE A 19 0.60 -3.61 11.85
CA ILE A 19 0.91 -2.24 12.29
C ILE A 19 1.42 -2.15 13.74
N LYS A 20 1.55 -3.29 14.41
CA LYS A 20 2.00 -3.34 15.80
C LYS A 20 3.54 -3.36 15.86
N ASP A 21 4.11 -2.54 16.74
CA ASP A 21 5.55 -2.49 17.07
C ASP A 21 6.46 -2.36 15.82
N ILE A 22 6.07 -1.46 14.91
CA ILE A 22 6.76 -1.25 13.64
C ILE A 22 8.11 -0.55 13.85
N ASP A 23 9.16 -1.15 13.30
CA ASP A 23 10.39 -0.44 12.94
C ASP A 23 10.21 0.22 11.58
N PHE A 24 9.95 1.53 11.56
CA PHE A 24 9.55 2.24 10.34
C PHE A 24 10.65 2.33 9.28
N GLU A 25 11.92 2.35 9.71
CA GLU A 25 13.05 2.41 8.77
C GLU A 25 13.21 1.06 8.06
N LYS A 26 13.24 -0.05 8.80
CA LYS A 26 13.31 -1.39 8.19
C LYS A 26 12.09 -1.70 7.34
N ASP A 27 10.91 -1.28 7.78
CA ASP A 27 9.68 -1.47 7.00
C ASP A 27 9.74 -0.73 5.66
N LYS A 28 10.19 0.53 5.67
CA LYS A 28 10.41 1.31 4.46
C LYS A 28 11.39 0.62 3.51
N GLU A 29 12.53 0.14 4.00
CA GLU A 29 13.52 -0.57 3.18
C GLU A 29 12.91 -1.80 2.48
N VAL A 30 12.16 -2.62 3.23
CA VAL A 30 11.51 -3.82 2.70
C VAL A 30 10.46 -3.47 1.65
N ILE A 31 9.67 -2.41 1.88
CA ILE A 31 8.65 -1.97 0.93
C ILE A 31 9.31 -1.40 -0.33
N GLU A 32 10.23 -0.45 -0.19
CA GLU A 32 10.90 0.21 -1.34
C GLU A 32 11.64 -0.80 -2.22
N ALA A 33 12.28 -1.82 -1.63
CA ALA A 33 12.92 -2.91 -2.37
C ALA A 33 11.93 -3.68 -3.26
N LYS A 34 10.71 -3.92 -2.77
CA LYS A 34 9.64 -4.57 -3.56
C LYS A 34 9.06 -3.64 -4.62
N LEU A 35 8.79 -2.39 -4.26
CA LEU A 35 8.24 -1.39 -5.17
C LEU A 35 9.18 -1.12 -6.35
N LYS A 36 10.50 -1.10 -6.13
CA LYS A 36 11.49 -0.91 -7.20
C LYS A 36 11.41 -1.98 -8.30
N LYS A 37 11.05 -3.22 -7.93
CA LYS A 37 10.90 -4.31 -8.90
C LYS A 37 9.62 -4.20 -9.72
N PHE A 38 8.56 -3.67 -9.10
CA PHE A 38 7.21 -3.61 -9.71
C PHE A 38 6.94 -2.28 -10.44
N GLU A 39 7.57 -1.19 -9.99
CA GLU A 39 7.41 0.20 -10.44
C GLU A 39 5.93 0.63 -10.54
N PRO A 40 5.17 0.62 -9.43
CA PRO A 40 3.77 0.99 -9.45
C PRO A 40 3.55 2.48 -9.75
N ASP A 41 2.46 2.78 -10.43
CA ASP A 41 1.94 4.13 -10.62
C ASP A 41 1.23 4.63 -9.34
N GLU A 42 0.62 3.71 -8.57
CA GLU A 42 -0.09 4.02 -7.34
C GLU A 42 0.28 3.03 -6.22
N ILE A 43 0.51 3.57 -5.02
CA ILE A 43 0.90 2.80 -3.84
C ILE A 43 -0.14 3.03 -2.76
N TYR A 44 -0.72 1.95 -2.27
CA TYR A 44 -1.63 1.95 -1.13
C TYR A 44 -1.03 1.17 0.01
N ILE A 45 -1.00 1.73 1.22
CA ILE A 45 -0.45 1.08 2.41
C ILE A 45 -1.46 1.20 3.54
N ASN A 46 -1.61 0.13 4.34
CA ASN A 46 -2.37 0.21 5.57
C ASN A 46 -1.52 0.75 6.73
N GLY A 47 -2.11 1.62 7.55
CA GLY A 47 -1.42 2.33 8.61
C GLY A 47 -0.40 3.35 8.11
N GLU A 48 0.44 3.81 9.04
CA GLU A 48 1.49 4.79 8.75
C GLU A 48 2.71 4.14 8.07
N ALA A 49 3.42 4.92 7.25
CA ALA A 49 4.65 4.50 6.58
C ALA A 49 5.56 5.69 6.24
N LEU A 50 6.87 5.45 6.17
CA LEU A 50 7.86 6.44 5.70
C LEU A 50 8.07 6.42 4.17
N VAL A 51 7.41 5.49 3.48
CA VAL A 51 7.45 5.38 2.02
C VAL A 51 6.83 6.64 1.42
N LYS A 52 7.48 7.26 0.43
CA LYS A 52 6.96 8.50 -0.17
C LYS A 52 5.84 8.23 -1.16
N GLY A 53 4.87 9.16 -1.21
CA GLY A 53 3.83 9.18 -2.24
C GLY A 53 2.76 8.08 -2.13
N PHE A 54 2.72 7.33 -1.01
CA PHE A 54 1.66 6.37 -0.76
C PHE A 54 0.34 7.04 -0.37
N ARG A 55 -0.74 6.30 -0.52
CA ARG A 55 -2.07 6.64 -0.02
C ARG A 55 -2.52 5.61 1.02
N HIS A 56 -3.26 6.06 2.03
CA HIS A 56 -3.91 5.13 2.95
C HIS A 56 -4.97 4.30 2.22
N ILE A 57 -4.99 2.99 2.47
CA ILE A 57 -6.00 2.09 1.89
C ILE A 57 -7.33 2.14 2.66
N GLU A 58 -7.30 2.53 3.93
CA GLU A 58 -8.44 2.48 4.84
C GLU A 58 -9.66 3.27 4.35
N PRO A 59 -9.53 4.49 3.81
CA PRO A 59 -10.70 5.22 3.31
C PRO A 59 -11.37 4.49 2.14
N LEU A 60 -10.58 3.97 1.18
CA LEU A 60 -11.08 3.22 0.04
C LEU A 60 -11.70 1.89 0.48
N PHE A 61 -11.03 1.18 1.38
CA PHE A 61 -11.56 -0.07 1.93
C PHE A 61 -12.89 0.16 2.64
N LYS A 62 -13.01 1.21 3.47
CA LYS A 62 -14.26 1.57 4.14
C LYS A 62 -15.35 1.95 3.14
N SER A 63 -15.07 2.78 2.14
CA SER A 63 -16.08 3.13 1.12
C SER A 63 -16.57 1.88 0.39
N LEU A 64 -15.69 0.95 0.00
CA LEU A 64 -16.11 -0.29 -0.67
C LEU A 64 -16.90 -1.25 0.25
N MET A 65 -16.64 -1.23 1.56
CA MET A 65 -17.35 -2.07 2.53
C MET A 65 -18.71 -1.49 2.94
N PHE A 66 -18.87 -0.16 2.87
CA PHE A 66 -20.04 0.56 3.38
C PHE A 66 -20.82 1.33 2.31
N GLU A 67 -20.40 1.33 1.05
CA GLU A 67 -21.21 1.79 -0.08
C GLU A 67 -22.39 0.82 -0.28
N GLY A 68 -23.56 1.23 0.21
CA GLY A 68 -24.79 0.44 0.15
C GLY A 68 -25.68 0.50 1.40
N TRP A 69 -25.30 1.27 2.43
CA TRP A 69 -26.11 1.53 3.63
C TRP A 69 -26.43 3.01 3.78
#